data_AF-A0A923LDC6-F1
#
_entry.id   AF-A0A923LDC6-F1
#
_cell.length_a   1.000
_cell.length_b   1.000
_cell.length_c   1.000
_cell.angle_alpha   90.00
_cell.angle_beta   90.00
_cell.angle_gamma   90.00
#
_symmetry.space_group_name_H-M   'P 1'
#
loop_
_entity.id
_entity.type
_entity.pdbx_description
1 polymer ?
#
loop_
_entity_poly.entity_id
_entity_poly.type
_entity_poly.pdbx_seq_one_letter_code
_entity_poly.pdbx_strand_id
1 'polypeptide(L)'
;MNGLTYILTWLDDHFMLVFIGCLELLRMLRLQAERRREERMTPMERAEAEEVKLFQYLSILGIEASLGWQTDEIGKQVAEHCGNLKSEEYKRVSTLLEKTVYGGLSLEPYEERTVESFLEKLREEGRNGDLRTKLRLRYSCLKRKKAENPAEKAIKWLIILKRLL
;
A
#
# COMPACT_ATOMS: atom_id res chain seq x y z
N MET A 1 22.49 -42.06 20.22
CA MET A 1 21.03 -41.96 19.96
C MET A 1 20.72 -40.60 19.33
N ASN A 2 21.35 -40.27 18.18
CA ASN A 2 21.29 -38.91 17.61
C ASN A 2 20.80 -38.90 16.15
N GLY A 3 20.56 -40.07 15.54
CA GLY A 3 20.12 -40.17 14.13
C GLY A 3 18.65 -39.84 13.93
N LEU A 4 17.79 -40.18 14.90
CA LEU A 4 16.34 -39.91 14.80
C LEU A 4 15.99 -38.43 15.00
N THR A 5 16.76 -37.70 15.81
CA THR A 5 16.59 -36.25 15.98
C THR A 5 16.97 -35.48 14.72
N TYR A 6 18.02 -35.93 13.99
CA TYR A 6 18.41 -35.33 12.71
C TYR A 6 17.35 -35.51 11.62
N ILE A 7 16.71 -36.68 11.57
CA ILE A 7 15.67 -36.97 10.57
C ILE A 7 14.41 -36.15 10.84
N LEU A 8 14.04 -35.97 12.12
CA LEU A 8 12.87 -35.15 12.49
C LEU A 8 13.08 -33.66 12.16
N THR A 9 14.24 -33.09 12.53
CA THR A 9 14.54 -31.67 12.22
C THR A 9 14.68 -31.44 10.72
N TRP A 10 15.24 -32.40 9.98
CA TRP A 10 15.37 -32.28 8.53
C TRP A 10 14.01 -32.31 7.83
N LEU A 11 13.08 -33.12 8.34
CA LEU A 11 11.72 -33.19 7.82
C LEU A 11 10.96 -31.89 8.10
N ASP A 12 11.06 -31.34 9.30
CA ASP A 12 10.45 -30.05 9.67
C ASP A 12 11.04 -28.88 8.86
N ASP A 13 12.36 -28.85 8.64
CA ASP A 13 13.02 -27.82 7.83
C ASP A 13 12.54 -27.85 6.36
N HIS A 14 12.34 -29.04 5.79
CA HIS A 14 11.80 -29.17 4.43
C HIS A 14 10.35 -28.68 4.34
N PHE A 15 9.50 -29.01 5.32
CA PHE A 15 8.14 -28.49 5.36
C PHE A 15 8.11 -26.96 5.48
N MET A 16 9.01 -26.37 6.28
CA MET A 16 9.14 -24.92 6.41
C MET A 16 9.59 -24.26 5.09
N LEU A 17 10.58 -24.82 4.40
CA LEU A 17 11.04 -24.30 3.10
C LEU A 17 9.96 -24.40 2.01
N VAL A 18 9.22 -25.52 1.97
CA VAL A 18 8.09 -25.70 1.05
C VAL A 18 6.99 -24.70 1.37
N PHE A 19 6.65 -24.50 2.64
CA PHE A 19 5.64 -23.54 3.08
C PHE A 19 6.02 -22.09 2.72
N ILE A 20 7.26 -21.68 2.96
CA ILE A 20 7.79 -20.36 2.55
C ILE A 20 7.75 -20.23 1.02
N GLY A 21 8.13 -21.27 0.29
CA GLY A 21 8.03 -21.32 -1.17
C GLY A 21 6.60 -21.16 -1.67
N CYS A 22 5.63 -21.83 -1.06
CA CYS A 22 4.21 -21.67 -1.38
C CYS A 22 3.71 -20.25 -1.10
N LEU A 23 4.13 -19.61 -0.01
CA LEU A 23 3.78 -18.21 0.30
C LEU A 23 4.35 -17.23 -0.74
N GLU A 24 5.60 -17.42 -1.17
CA GLU A 24 6.20 -16.65 -2.26
C GLU A 24 5.49 -16.88 -3.60
N LEU A 25 5.09 -18.12 -3.89
CA LEU A 25 4.35 -18.46 -5.11
C LEU A 25 2.95 -17.83 -5.12
N LEU A 26 2.21 -17.94 -4.01
CA LEU A 26 0.91 -17.28 -3.84
C LEU A 26 1.03 -15.76 -4.01
N ARG A 27 2.09 -15.17 -3.45
CA ARG A 27 2.40 -13.74 -3.63
C ARG A 27 2.62 -13.39 -5.09
N MET A 28 3.41 -14.17 -5.83
CA MET A 28 3.65 -13.98 -7.26
C MET A 28 2.36 -14.11 -8.08
N LEU A 29 1.53 -15.11 -7.80
CA LEU A 29 0.24 -15.31 -8.48
C LEU A 29 -0.72 -14.13 -8.23
N ARG A 30 -0.77 -13.59 -7.00
CA ARG A 30 -1.60 -12.41 -6.71
C ARG A 30 -1.08 -11.14 -7.37
N LEU A 31 0.23 -10.90 -7.33
CA LEU A 31 0.85 -9.76 -8.03
C LEU A 31 0.59 -9.84 -9.54
N GLN A 32 0.68 -11.03 -10.13
CA GLN A 32 0.32 -11.23 -11.53
C GLN A 32 -1.16 -11.02 -11.80
N ALA A 33 -2.04 -11.48 -10.90
CA ALA A 33 -3.48 -11.24 -11.02
C ALA A 33 -3.81 -9.74 -10.92
N GLU A 34 -3.13 -9.00 -10.05
CA GLU A 34 -3.25 -7.54 -9.98
C GLU A 34 -2.76 -6.88 -11.26
N ARG A 35 -1.57 -7.24 -11.79
CA ARG A 35 -1.08 -6.73 -13.08
C ARG A 35 -2.02 -7.00 -14.24
N ARG A 36 -2.57 -8.22 -14.34
CA ARG A 36 -3.57 -8.58 -15.37
C ARG A 36 -4.89 -7.83 -15.19
N ARG A 37 -5.24 -7.43 -13.96
CA ARG A 37 -6.39 -6.56 -13.71
C ARG A 37 -6.07 -5.13 -14.06
N GLU A 38 -4.87 -4.64 -13.78
CA GLU A 38 -4.39 -3.29 -14.13
C GLU A 38 -4.45 -3.06 -15.65
N GLU A 39 -4.16 -4.09 -16.45
CA GLU A 39 -4.32 -4.06 -17.92
C GLU A 39 -5.78 -4.01 -18.40
N ARG A 40 -6.75 -4.39 -17.55
CA ARG A 40 -8.20 -4.36 -17.85
C ARG A 40 -8.93 -3.21 -17.16
N MET A 41 -8.26 -2.52 -16.24
CA MET A 41 -8.86 -1.48 -15.42
C MET A 41 -8.89 -0.16 -16.17
N THR A 42 -9.97 0.56 -15.99
CA THR A 42 -10.07 1.95 -16.43
C THR A 42 -9.07 2.82 -15.64
N PRO A 43 -8.59 3.95 -16.19
CA PRO A 43 -7.61 4.79 -15.49
C PRO A 43 -8.12 5.33 -14.14
N MET A 44 -9.45 5.43 -13.95
CA MET A 44 -10.05 5.70 -12.63
C MET A 44 -9.82 4.59 -11.60
N GLU A 45 -10.03 3.33 -11.99
CA GLU A 45 -9.86 2.18 -11.09
C GLU A 45 -8.38 1.99 -10.70
N ARG A 46 -7.46 2.40 -11.58
CA ARG A 46 -6.02 2.41 -11.29
C ARG A 46 -5.68 3.44 -10.21
N ALA A 47 -6.25 4.64 -10.30
CA ALA A 47 -6.09 5.69 -9.29
C ALA A 47 -6.64 5.27 -7.91
N GLU A 48 -7.84 4.66 -7.88
CA GLU A 48 -8.42 4.13 -6.62
C GLU A 48 -7.57 2.98 -6.06
N ALA A 49 -6.98 2.15 -6.93
CA ALA A 49 -6.05 1.12 -6.50
C ALA A 49 -4.75 1.70 -5.91
N GLU A 50 -4.23 2.80 -6.46
CA GLU A 50 -3.06 3.52 -5.94
C GLU A 50 -3.35 4.19 -4.60
N GLU A 51 -4.53 4.80 -4.42
CA GLU A 51 -4.99 5.34 -3.13
C GLU A 51 -5.00 4.25 -2.05
N VAL A 52 -5.62 3.11 -2.34
CA VAL A 52 -5.70 2.00 -1.38
C VAL A 52 -4.29 1.49 -1.03
N LYS A 53 -3.39 1.40 -2.01
CA LYS A 53 -1.98 1.03 -1.78
C LYS A 53 -1.29 2.06 -0.88
N LEU A 54 -1.48 3.36 -1.15
CA LEU A 54 -0.91 4.46 -0.36
C LEU A 54 -1.31 4.37 1.11
N PHE A 55 -2.61 4.28 1.40
CA PHE A 55 -3.09 4.17 2.78
C PHE A 55 -2.64 2.90 3.47
N GLN A 56 -2.58 1.80 2.72
CA GLN A 56 -2.09 0.55 3.28
C GLN A 56 -0.62 0.67 3.69
N TYR A 57 0.22 1.33 2.90
CA TYR A 57 1.62 1.58 3.23
C TYR A 57 1.76 2.52 4.43
N LEU A 58 1.03 3.63 4.45
CA LEU A 58 1.03 4.56 5.59
C LEU A 58 0.57 3.87 6.89
N SER A 59 -0.50 3.07 6.83
CA SER A 59 -0.97 2.28 7.97
C SER A 59 0.05 1.22 8.43
N ILE A 60 0.86 0.67 7.53
CA ILE A 60 1.94 -0.24 7.92
C ILE A 60 3.09 0.51 8.59
N LEU A 61 3.38 1.73 8.14
CA LEU A 61 4.34 2.63 8.77
C LEU A 61 3.84 3.21 10.11
N GLY A 62 2.58 2.98 10.47
CA GLY A 62 1.99 3.46 11.73
C GLY A 62 1.39 4.88 11.63
N ILE A 63 1.28 5.42 10.42
CA ILE A 63 0.72 6.74 10.15
C ILE A 63 -0.76 6.56 9.76
N GLU A 64 -1.66 7.06 10.60
CA GLU A 64 -3.09 7.10 10.28
C GLU A 64 -3.38 8.26 9.33
N ALA A 65 -3.41 7.96 8.03
CA ALA A 65 -3.68 8.94 6.99
C ALA A 65 -5.07 8.78 6.38
N SER A 66 -5.66 9.90 5.98
CA SER A 66 -6.89 9.99 5.16
C SER A 66 -6.75 11.16 4.18
N LEU A 67 -7.31 11.04 2.97
CA LEU A 67 -7.24 12.10 1.95
C LEU A 67 -7.96 13.34 2.51
N GLY A 68 -7.37 14.52 2.31
CA GLY A 68 -7.90 15.79 2.82
C GLY A 68 -7.86 15.99 4.34
N TRP A 69 -7.33 15.05 5.13
CA TRP A 69 -7.19 15.19 6.59
C TRP A 69 -5.75 15.53 6.97
N GLN A 70 -5.51 16.71 7.57
CA GLN A 70 -4.21 17.16 8.10
C GLN A 70 -3.00 16.83 7.20
N THR A 71 -3.08 17.13 5.90
CA THR A 71 -2.05 16.78 4.91
C THR A 71 -0.66 17.32 5.22
N ASP A 72 -0.58 18.51 5.85
CA ASP A 72 0.70 19.10 6.29
C ASP A 72 1.31 18.37 7.50
N GLU A 73 0.48 17.87 8.42
CA GLU A 73 0.94 17.12 9.60
C GLU A 73 1.38 15.70 9.21
N ILE A 74 0.59 15.03 8.36
CA ILE A 74 0.95 13.73 7.81
C ILE A 74 2.19 13.85 6.94
N GLY A 75 2.33 14.91 6.15
CA GLY A 75 3.52 15.16 5.34
C GLY A 75 4.80 15.26 6.17
N LYS A 76 4.72 15.88 7.36
CA LYS A 76 5.83 15.90 8.32
C LYS A 76 6.10 14.52 8.90
N GLN A 77 5.09 13.79 9.35
CA GLN A 77 5.25 12.44 9.88
C GLN A 77 5.85 11.47 8.85
N VAL A 78 5.45 11.60 7.58
CA VAL A 78 6.02 10.86 6.46
C VAL A 78 7.48 11.25 6.24
N ALA A 79 7.82 12.54 6.27
CA ALA A 79 9.21 12.98 6.14
C ALA A 79 10.10 12.55 7.32
N GLU A 80 9.54 12.50 8.53
CA GLU A 80 10.24 12.02 9.74
C GLU A 80 10.46 10.51 9.71
N HIS A 81 9.46 9.73 9.29
CA HIS A 81 9.58 8.27 9.14
C HIS A 81 10.39 7.87 7.91
N CYS A 82 10.34 8.69 6.86
CA CYS A 82 11.00 8.43 5.60
C CYS A 82 11.94 9.59 5.28
N GLY A 83 13.18 9.51 5.76
CA GLY A 83 14.18 10.57 5.57
C GLY A 83 14.47 10.95 4.10
N ASN A 84 14.09 10.09 3.15
CA ASN A 84 14.20 10.35 1.72
C ASN A 84 12.98 11.08 1.10
N LEU A 85 11.89 11.25 1.85
CA LEU A 85 10.66 11.87 1.36
C LEU A 85 10.48 13.28 1.93
N LYS A 86 10.10 14.22 1.06
CA LYS A 86 9.74 15.58 1.47
C LYS A 86 8.24 15.66 1.76
N SER A 87 7.86 16.46 2.76
CA SER A 87 6.45 16.75 3.08
C SER A 87 5.66 17.25 1.86
N GLU A 88 6.30 18.01 0.98
CA GLU A 88 5.70 18.54 -0.26
C GLU A 88 5.38 17.45 -1.29
N GLU A 89 6.16 16.35 -1.34
CA GLU A 89 5.87 15.23 -2.24
C GLU A 89 4.57 14.53 -1.85
N TYR A 90 4.36 14.32 -0.53
CA TYR A 90 3.11 13.77 -0.02
C TYR A 90 1.91 14.67 -0.32
N LYS A 91 2.04 15.98 -0.10
CA LYS A 91 0.98 16.96 -0.37
C LYS A 91 0.56 16.94 -1.84
N ARG A 92 1.53 16.89 -2.76
CA ARG A 92 1.29 16.79 -4.20
C ARG A 92 0.54 15.51 -4.57
N VAL A 93 0.96 14.36 -4.02
CA VAL A 93 0.28 13.07 -4.26
C VAL A 93 -1.13 13.06 -3.66
N SER A 94 -1.34 13.65 -2.47
CA SER A 94 -2.67 13.79 -1.86
C SER A 94 -3.61 14.61 -2.75
N THR A 95 -3.16 15.76 -3.27
CA THR A 95 -3.97 16.58 -4.18
C THR A 95 -4.29 15.87 -5.50
N LEU A 96 -3.33 15.10 -6.05
CA LEU A 96 -3.54 14.31 -7.26
C LEU A 96 -4.58 13.20 -7.04
N LEU A 97 -4.48 12.47 -5.93
CA LEU A 97 -5.44 11.44 -5.57
C LEU A 97 -6.82 12.04 -5.22
N GLU A 98 -6.87 13.19 -4.55
CA GLU A 98 -8.12 13.91 -4.31
C GLU A 98 -8.81 14.30 -5.63
N LYS A 99 -8.05 14.82 -6.60
CA LYS A 99 -8.57 15.18 -7.93
C LYS A 99 -9.17 13.99 -8.67
N THR A 100 -8.67 12.78 -8.49
CA THR A 100 -9.15 11.61 -9.21
C THR A 100 -10.26 10.86 -8.49
N VAL A 101 -10.07 10.63 -7.20
CA VAL A 101 -11.02 9.91 -6.35
C VAL A 101 -12.25 10.77 -6.10
N TYR A 102 -12.06 12.08 -5.89
CA TYR A 102 -13.16 13.00 -5.61
C TYR A 102 -13.60 13.83 -6.82
N GLY A 103 -12.67 14.25 -7.67
CA GLY A 103 -13.01 15.00 -8.88
C GLY A 103 -13.51 14.14 -10.04
N GLY A 104 -13.36 12.81 -9.97
CA GLY A 104 -13.73 11.92 -11.06
C GLY A 104 -12.96 12.20 -12.35
N LEU A 105 -11.77 12.80 -12.24
CA LEU A 105 -10.90 13.09 -13.37
C LEU A 105 -9.87 11.98 -13.51
N SER A 106 -9.61 11.54 -14.74
CA SER A 106 -8.50 10.62 -15.00
C SER A 106 -7.18 11.34 -14.73
N LEU A 107 -6.24 10.68 -14.04
CA LEU A 107 -4.86 11.15 -14.00
C LEU A 107 -4.29 11.13 -15.41
N GLU A 108 -3.46 12.12 -15.71
CA GLU A 108 -2.62 12.06 -16.90
C GLU A 108 -1.45 11.08 -16.66
N PRO A 109 -0.88 10.48 -17.72
CA PRO A 109 0.17 9.46 -17.57
C PRO A 109 1.42 9.92 -16.80
N TYR A 110 1.70 11.23 -16.76
CA TYR A 110 2.80 11.77 -15.95
C TYR A 110 2.43 11.95 -14.47
N GLU A 111 1.15 12.20 -14.17
CA GLU A 111 0.66 12.28 -12.80
C GLU A 111 0.65 10.87 -12.18
N GLU A 112 0.19 9.85 -12.92
CA GLU A 112 0.26 8.43 -12.50
C GLU A 112 1.71 8.05 -12.14
N ARG A 113 2.68 8.34 -13.02
CA ARG A 113 4.11 8.07 -12.75
C ARG A 113 4.63 8.78 -11.51
N THR A 114 4.11 9.95 -11.19
CA THR A 114 4.52 10.70 -9.99
C THR A 114 4.02 10.00 -8.73
N VAL A 115 2.77 9.52 -8.74
CA VAL A 115 2.20 8.73 -7.63
C VAL A 115 2.92 7.40 -7.49
N GLU A 116 3.16 6.70 -8.60
CA GLU A 116 3.88 5.42 -8.61
C GLU A 116 5.31 5.57 -8.06
N SER A 117 6.06 6.57 -8.53
CA SER A 117 7.41 6.86 -8.03
C SER A 117 7.41 7.15 -6.53
N PHE A 118 6.42 7.88 -6.01
CA PHE A 118 6.29 8.13 -4.58
C PHE A 118 6.00 6.84 -3.80
N LEU A 119 5.11 5.99 -4.30
CA LEU A 119 4.82 4.68 -3.70
C LEU A 119 6.03 3.76 -3.69
N GLU A 120 6.86 3.78 -4.74
CA GLU A 120 8.11 3.04 -4.79
C GLU A 120 9.10 3.53 -3.73
N LYS A 121 9.29 4.85 -3.60
CA LYS A 121 10.14 5.42 -2.54
C LYS A 121 9.66 5.01 -1.13
N LEU A 122 8.34 5.09 -0.86
CA LEU A 122 7.77 4.63 0.40
C LEU A 122 8.06 3.15 0.68
N ARG A 123 8.01 2.32 -0.37
CA ARG A 123 8.27 0.89 -0.28
C ARG A 123 9.74 0.58 -0.02
N GLU A 124 10.64 1.32 -0.67
CA GLU A 124 12.08 1.20 -0.47
C GLU A 124 12.48 1.57 0.96
N GLU A 125 11.92 2.66 1.47
CA GLU A 125 12.18 3.09 2.84
C GLU A 125 11.69 2.05 3.86
N GLY A 126 10.48 1.54 3.66
CA GLY A 126 9.96 0.47 4.50
C GLY A 126 10.71 -0.87 4.38
N ARG A 127 11.55 -1.06 3.35
CA ARG A 127 12.46 -2.21 3.21
C ARG A 127 13.73 -2.04 4.05
N ASN A 128 14.09 -0.79 4.36
CA ASN A 128 15.24 -0.42 5.19
C ASN A 128 14.90 -0.37 6.70
N GLY A 129 13.60 -0.36 7.04
CA GLY A 129 13.12 -0.42 8.43
C GLY A 129 13.16 -1.82 9.07
N ASP A 130 12.47 -1.94 10.22
CA ASP A 130 12.38 -3.17 11.01
C ASP A 130 11.90 -4.39 10.20
N LEU A 131 12.36 -5.60 10.56
CA LEU A 131 12.01 -6.85 9.89
C LEU A 131 10.49 -7.06 9.87
N ARG A 132 9.78 -6.65 10.93
CA ARG A 132 8.32 -6.72 10.99
C ARG A 132 7.66 -5.81 9.95
N THR A 133 8.13 -4.58 9.82
CA THR A 133 7.65 -3.61 8.81
C THR A 133 7.96 -4.11 7.40
N LYS A 134 9.17 -4.63 7.18
CA LYS A 134 9.61 -5.24 5.92
C LYS A 134 8.74 -6.42 5.51
N LEU A 135 8.41 -7.32 6.43
CA LEU A 135 7.52 -8.45 6.18
C LEU A 135 6.07 -7.99 5.93
N ARG A 136 5.56 -7.01 6.69
CA ARG A 136 4.22 -6.44 6.50
C ARG A 136 4.06 -5.78 5.14
N LEU A 137 5.08 -5.05 4.66
CA LEU A 137 5.11 -4.46 3.32
C LEU A 137 5.30 -5.53 2.24
N ARG A 138 6.13 -6.55 2.49
CA ARG A 138 6.34 -7.65 1.53
C ARG A 138 5.03 -8.36 1.22
N TYR A 139 4.23 -8.63 2.24
CA TYR A 139 2.95 -9.34 2.14
C TYR A 139 1.72 -8.41 2.17
N SER A 140 1.89 -7.10 1.93
CA SER A 140 0.76 -6.16 1.89
C SER A 140 -0.24 -6.53 0.79
N CYS A 141 0.25 -6.99 -0.37
CA CYS A 141 -0.56 -7.49 -1.50
C CYS A 141 -1.35 -8.78 -1.17
N LEU A 142 -1.04 -9.45 -0.05
CA LEU A 142 -1.82 -10.60 0.44
C LEU A 142 -2.96 -10.18 1.37
N LYS A 143 -2.93 -8.99 1.97
CA LYS A 143 -4.08 -8.47 2.71
C LYS A 143 -5.21 -8.22 1.71
N ARG A 144 -6.41 -8.69 2.03
CA ARG A 144 -7.59 -8.31 1.23
C ARG A 144 -7.71 -6.79 1.29
N LYS A 145 -7.92 -6.15 0.14
CA LYS A 145 -8.48 -4.80 0.11
C LYS A 145 -9.79 -4.89 0.90
N LYS A 146 -9.91 -4.15 2.01
CA LYS A 146 -11.21 -4.01 2.67
C LYS A 146 -12.08 -3.30 1.64
N ALA A 147 -13.13 -3.96 1.16
CA ALA A 147 -14.11 -3.30 0.31
C ALA A 147 -14.68 -2.15 1.16
N GLU A 148 -14.35 -0.91 0.81
CA GLU A 148 -14.90 0.24 1.49
C GLU A 148 -16.41 0.20 1.28
N ASN A 149 -17.16 0.14 2.39
CA ASN A 149 -18.61 0.03 2.32
C ASN A 149 -19.13 1.32 1.67
N PRO A 150 -20.02 1.27 0.65
CA PRO A 150 -20.57 2.47 0.01
C PRO A 150 -21.14 3.47 1.02
N ALA A 151 -21.64 3.00 2.17
CA ALA A 151 -22.08 3.84 3.28
C ALA A 151 -20.92 4.58 3.99
N GLU A 152 -19.77 3.93 4.22
CA GLU A 152 -18.57 4.58 4.79
C GLU A 152 -18.03 5.64 3.81
N LYS A 153 -18.07 5.35 2.50
CA LYS A 153 -17.72 6.31 1.45
C LYS A 153 -18.63 7.53 1.53
N ALA A 154 -19.96 7.35 1.62
CA ALA A 154 -20.94 8.44 1.76
C ALA A 154 -20.77 9.27 3.06
N ILE A 155 -20.37 8.64 4.17
CA ILE A 155 -20.10 9.34 5.44
C ILE A 155 -18.83 10.18 5.31
N LYS A 156 -17.76 9.66 4.70
CA LYS A 156 -16.56 10.45 4.36
C LYS A 156 -16.92 11.67 3.49
N TRP A 157 -17.77 11.48 2.48
CA TRP A 157 -18.28 12.57 1.65
C TRP A 157 -19.01 13.64 2.45
N LEU A 158 -19.88 13.25 3.39
CA LEU A 158 -20.62 14.19 4.25
C LEU A 158 -19.70 15.00 5.18
N ILE A 159 -18.65 14.38 5.71
CA ILE A 159 -17.66 15.06 6.57
C ILE A 159 -16.88 16.12 5.78
N ILE A 160 -16.52 15.82 4.53
CA ILE A 160 -15.79 16.74 3.65
C ILE A 160 -16.71 17.84 3.11
N LEU A 161 -17.94 17.52 2.71
CA LEU A 161 -18.91 18.50 2.21
C LEU A 161 -19.27 19.56 3.26
N LYS A 162 -19.40 19.15 4.53
CA LYS A 162 -19.57 20.06 5.68
C LYS A 162 -18.38 20.99 5.95
N ARG A 163 -17.23 20.75 5.31
CA ARG A 163 -16.00 21.54 5.48
C ARG A 163 -15.81 22.57 4.37
N LEU A 164 -16.53 22.42 3.26
CA LEU A 164 -16.52 23.34 2.10
C LEU A 164 -17.68 24.35 2.12
N LEU A 165 -18.65 24.17 3.03
CA LEU A 165 -19.80 25.04 3.30
C LEU A 165 -19.59 25.79 4.60
#